data_AF-A0A924KNY8-F1
#
_entry.id   AF-A0A924KNY8-F1
#
_cell.length_a   1.000
_cell.length_b   1.000
_cell.length_c   1.000
_cell.angle_alpha   90.00
_cell.angle_beta   90.00
_cell.angle_gamma   90.00
#
_symmetry.space_group_name_H-M   'P 1'
#
loop_
_entity.id
_entity.type
_entity.pdbx_description
1 polymer ?
#
loop_
_entity_poly.entity_id
_entity_poly.type
_entity_poly.pdbx_seq_one_letter_code
_entity_poly.pdbx_strand_id
1 'polypeptide(L)' 'ATAFATFGLTCVAVAGIWGAVTVMVRILVIQAVPAILGLVALYFATPA' A
#
# COMPACT_ATOMS: atom_id res chain seq x y z
N ALA A 1 17.40 1.65 -1.16
CA ALA A 1 16.26 0.92 -1.76
C ALA A 1 14.96 1.06 -0.95
N THR A 2 15.02 1.02 0.38
CA THR A 2 13.86 1.13 1.29
C THR A 2 13.04 2.42 1.17
N ALA A 3 13.68 3.58 0.95
CA ALA A 3 12.98 4.85 0.74
C ALA A 3 12.08 4.87 -0.51
N PHE A 4 12.49 4.18 -1.58
CA PHE A 4 11.68 4.07 -2.80
C PHE A 4 10.49 3.14 -2.60
N ALA A 5 10.70 2.03 -1.89
CA ALA A 5 9.63 1.07 -1.57
C ALA A 5 8.57 1.69 -0.65
N THR A 6 8.97 2.42 0.39
CA THR A 6 8.06 3.11 1.30
C THR A 6 7.23 4.18 0.58
N PHE A 7 7.85 5.02 -0.26
CA PHE A 7 7.12 6.00 -1.08
C PHE A 7 6.16 5.33 -2.08
N GLY A 8 6.61 4.32 -2.81
CA GLY A 8 5.79 3.61 -3.78
C GLY A 8 4.58 2.93 -3.12
N LEU A 9 4.80 2.20 -2.02
CA LEU A 9 3.73 1.49 -1.33
C LEU A 9 2.73 2.43 -0.63
N THR A 10 3.19 3.56 -0.07
CA THR A 10 2.27 4.57 0.51
C THR A 10 1.42 5.24 -0.56
N CYS A 11 2.00 5.60 -1.72
CA CYS A 11 1.25 6.14 -2.85
C CYS A 11 0.18 5.16 -3.34
N VAL A 12 0.55 3.89 -3.55
CA VAL A 12 -0.35 2.82 -3.98
C VAL A 12 -1.45 2.59 -2.95
N ALA A 13 -1.15 2.61 -1.64
CA ALA A 13 -2.16 2.49 -0.59
C ALA A 13 -3.23 3.60 -0.68
N VAL A 14 -2.82 4.85 -0.86
CA VAL A 14 -3.76 5.99 -0.98
C VAL A 14 -4.57 5.91 -2.29
N ALA A 15 -3.91 5.62 -3.41
CA ALA A 15 -4.58 5.46 -4.70
C ALA A 15 -5.59 4.29 -4.69
N GLY A 16 -5.24 3.18 -4.03
CA GLY A 16 -6.10 2.01 -3.86
C GLY A 16 -7.36 2.32 -3.04
N ILE A 17 -7.26 3.15 -2.00
CA ILE A 17 -8.44 3.61 -1.23
C ILE A 17 -9.35 4.47 -2.11
N TRP A 18 -8.80 5.43 -2.85
CA TRP A 18 -9.61 6.26 -3.75
C TRP A 18 -10.28 5.44 -4.87
N GLY A 19 -9.55 4.50 -5.46
CA GLY A 19 -10.09 3.56 -6.46
C GLY A 19 -11.18 2.65 -5.91
N ALA A 20 -11.09 2.26 -4.63
CA ALA A 20 -12.13 1.51 -3.95
C ALA A 20 -13.43 2.32 -3.74
N VAL A 21 -13.30 3.61 -3.43
CA VAL A 21 -14.43 4.53 -3.23
C VAL A 21 -15.10 4.90 -4.55
N THR A 22 -14.33 5.08 -5.63
CA THR A 22 -14.84 5.63 -6.90
C THR A 22 -15.17 4.61 -7.97
N VAL A 23 -14.42 3.51 -8.05
CA VAL A 23 -14.55 2.55 -9.15
C VAL A 23 -15.20 1.27 -8.66
N MET A 24 -14.54 0.56 -7.74
CA MET A 24 -15.05 -0.71 -7.22
C MET A 24 -14.29 -1.15 -5.96
N VAL A 25 -15.02 -1.59 -4.93
CA VAL A 25 -14.47 -2.11 -3.66
C VAL A 25 -13.43 -3.23 -3.84
N ARG A 26 -13.50 -4.01 -4.94
CA ARG A 26 -12.52 -5.05 -5.25
C ARG A 26 -11.07 -4.51 -5.36
N ILE A 27 -10.89 -3.24 -5.73
CA ILE A 27 -9.57 -2.58 -5.76
C ILE A 27 -8.95 -2.50 -4.36
N LEU A 28 -9.77 -2.32 -3.31
CA LEU A 28 -9.27 -2.28 -1.94
C LEU A 28 -8.58 -3.60 -1.58
N VAL A 29 -9.23 -4.73 -1.88
CA VAL A 29 -8.79 -6.07 -1.49
C VAL A 29 -7.57 -6.53 -2.30
N ILE A 30 -7.52 -6.21 -3.59
CA ILE A 30 -6.45 -6.70 -4.49
C ILE A 30 -5.26 -5.74 -4.54
N GLN A 31 -5.45 -4.45 -4.26
CA GLN A 31 -4.40 -3.44 -4.43
C GLN A 31 -4.01 -2.73 -3.13
N ALA A 32 -4.99 -2.20 -2.38
CA ALA A 32 -4.69 -1.46 -1.14
C ALA A 32 -4.23 -2.40 0.01
N VAL A 33 -4.89 -3.54 0.18
CA VAL A 33 -4.53 -4.54 1.21
C VAL A 33 -3.09 -5.04 1.05
N PRO A 34 -2.62 -5.53 -0.12
CA PRO A 34 -1.23 -5.96 -0.26
C PRO A 34 -0.23 -4.80 -0.16
N ALA A 35 -0.59 -3.57 -0.56
CA ALA A 35 0.27 -2.41 -0.39
C ALA A 35 0.47 -2.06 1.10
N ILE A 36 -0.60 -2.09 1.89
CA ILE A 36 -0.54 -1.88 3.34
C ILE A 36 0.25 -3.01 4.01
N LEU A 37 -0.01 -4.27 3.64
CA LEU A 37 0.76 -5.41 4.15
C LEU A 37 2.25 -5.29 3.82
N GLY A 38 2.60 -4.82 2.63
CA GLY A 38 3.98 -4.53 2.23
C GLY A 38 4.63 -3.43 3.08
N LEU A 39 3.89 -2.36 3.41
CA LEU A 39 4.37 -1.31 4.31
C LEU A 39 4.61 -1.82 5.73
N VAL A 40 3.68 -2.61 6.26
CA VAL A 40 3.80 -3.22 7.59
C VAL A 40 4.99 -4.17 7.63
N ALA A 41 5.14 -5.02 6.61
CA ALA A 41 6.28 -5.93 6.50
C ALA A 41 7.62 -5.17 6.42
N LEU A 42 7.70 -4.09 5.65
CA LEU A 42 8.91 -3.24 5.60
C LEU A 42 9.21 -2.57 6.94
N TYR A 43 8.18 -2.13 7.67
CA TYR A 43 8.36 -1.52 8.99
C TYR A 43 8.96 -2.52 10.00
N PHE A 44 8.50 -3.77 10.00
CA PHE A 44 9.04 -4.81 10.88
C PHE A 44 10.36 -5.41 10.40
N ALA A 45 10.59 -5.50 9.09
CA ALA A 45 11.82 -6.06 8.52
C ALA A 45 13.00 -5.08 8.54
N THR A 46 12.72 -3.78 8.51
CA THR A 46 13.72 -2.72 8.65
C THR A 46 13.35 -1.84 9.84
N PRO A 47 13.57 -2.31 11.08
CA PRO A 47 13.52 -1.45 12.25
C PRO A 47 14.63 -0.39 12.08
N ALA A 48 14.22 0.86 11.97
CA ALA A 48 15.12 2.01 11.95
C ALA A 48 15.92 2.11 13.25
#